data_AF-A0AA85JY09-F1
#
_entry.id   AF-A0AA85JY09-F1
#
_cell.length_a   1.000
_cell.length_b   1.000
_cell.length_c   1.000
_cell.angle_alpha   90.00
_cell.angle_beta   90.00
_cell.angle_gamma   90.00
#
_symmetry.space_group_name_H-M   'P 1'
#
loop_
_entity.id
_entity.type
_entity.pdbx_description
1 polymer ?
#
loop_
_entity_poly.entity_id
_entity_poly.type
_entity_poly.pdbx_seq_one_letter_code
_entity_poly.pdbx_strand_id
1 'polypeptide(L)'
;MPNDWYIINIGQIGYYRVHYVDNNWELLIDELLKNYRSIPDSARPQIIGDLFHLANHGNVSFTTFLNLTKYLSQETQYVPWTTARRALLYLDRMLLLDENYGGYQAYVRLLVNAAVRDVDWITMREDRNEEKHIPPGLRSVVYCTAIRFGGQAEWKFLRSQYNVNETEDVEKENILTGLSCSRDVWTMKLYFDWIKQDKQYWSAIPEFAVSPIGNRMLWDHVHEAVKSLKTGMENSTRSPTDIDEFTKEVIQSLSNPYYSLNNRNDGEKILRTEADWLQLPQNHTLKGELKNLLTTSKRNLKWLDTHLQTIVQWLKENVPHTEQGV
;
A
#
# COMPACT_ATOMS: atom_id res chain seq x y z
N MET A 1 -26.11 24.92 18.46
CA MET A 1 -25.33 25.51 19.56
C MET A 1 -23.90 25.62 19.07
N PRO A 2 -23.20 26.76 19.21
CA PRO A 2 -21.88 26.98 18.58
C PRO A 2 -20.73 26.08 19.06
N ASN A 3 -20.97 25.26 20.11
CA ASN A 3 -19.96 24.41 20.74
C ASN A 3 -20.36 22.92 20.79
N ASP A 4 -21.49 22.55 20.19
CA ASP A 4 -21.93 21.13 20.16
C ASP A 4 -21.60 20.53 18.79
N TRP A 5 -21.11 19.29 18.78
CA TRP A 5 -20.90 18.53 17.56
C TRP A 5 -22.20 17.87 17.08
N TYR A 6 -22.27 17.61 15.78
CA TYR A 6 -23.35 16.84 15.18
C TYR A 6 -22.81 15.85 14.15
N ILE A 7 -23.55 14.76 13.93
CA ILE A 7 -23.21 13.72 12.96
C ILE A 7 -24.40 13.51 12.03
N ILE A 8 -24.16 13.56 10.73
CA ILE A 8 -25.15 13.24 9.70
C ILE A 8 -24.86 11.84 9.16
N ASN A 9 -25.88 11.14 8.66
CA ASN A 9 -25.76 9.82 8.03
C ASN A 9 -25.31 8.68 8.97
N ILE A 10 -25.65 8.75 10.27
CA ILE A 10 -25.27 7.73 11.26
C ILE A 10 -25.59 6.32 10.74
N GLY A 11 -24.59 5.43 10.79
CA GLY A 11 -24.69 4.06 10.28
C GLY A 11 -24.52 3.93 8.76
N GLN A 12 -24.17 5.02 8.05
CA GLN A 12 -23.93 5.06 6.61
C GLN A 12 -25.11 4.51 5.77
N ILE A 13 -26.34 4.79 6.21
CA ILE A 13 -27.56 4.32 5.52
C ILE A 13 -27.68 4.96 4.12
N GLY A 14 -27.30 6.22 4.00
CA GLY A 14 -27.25 6.94 2.74
C GLY A 14 -25.95 6.73 1.97
N TYR A 15 -26.05 6.56 0.65
CA TYR A 15 -24.89 6.44 -0.25
C TYR A 15 -24.28 7.82 -0.57
N TYR A 16 -23.80 8.52 0.45
CA TYR A 16 -23.12 9.81 0.32
C TYR A 16 -22.12 10.02 1.46
N ARG A 17 -21.13 10.88 1.22
CA ARG A 17 -20.16 11.33 2.23
C ARG A 17 -20.60 12.66 2.84
N VAL A 18 -20.21 12.90 4.08
CA VAL A 18 -20.53 14.14 4.79
C VAL A 18 -19.30 15.04 4.87
N HIS A 19 -19.44 16.28 4.41
CA HIS A 19 -18.47 17.35 4.62
C HIS A 19 -19.12 18.44 5.48
N TYR A 20 -18.58 18.67 6.67
CA TYR A 20 -19.08 19.71 7.57
C TYR A 20 -18.43 21.06 7.23
N VAL A 21 -19.23 22.13 7.23
CA VAL A 21 -18.84 23.48 6.75
C VAL A 21 -18.28 24.36 7.89
N ASP A 22 -18.65 24.04 9.13
CA ASP A 22 -18.22 24.72 10.35
C ASP A 22 -17.02 23.98 11.00
N ASN A 23 -16.63 24.38 12.22
CA ASN A 23 -15.61 23.71 13.06
C ASN A 23 -16.04 22.32 13.59
N ASN A 24 -17.02 21.68 12.95
CA ASN A 24 -17.58 20.42 13.45
C ASN A 24 -16.57 19.27 13.37
N TRP A 25 -15.62 19.30 12.43
CA TRP A 25 -14.53 18.31 12.41
C TRP A 25 -13.68 18.42 13.67
N GLU A 26 -13.32 19.63 14.08
CA GLU A 26 -12.54 19.92 15.27
C GLU A 26 -13.30 19.50 16.52
N LEU A 27 -14.59 19.84 16.62
CA LEU A 27 -15.45 19.41 17.75
C LEU A 27 -15.58 17.89 17.85
N LEU A 28 -15.73 17.19 16.71
CA LEU A 28 -15.77 15.72 16.68
C LEU A 28 -14.42 15.10 17.08
N ILE A 29 -13.31 15.69 16.63
CA ILE A 29 -11.96 15.23 17.00
C ILE A 29 -11.74 15.40 18.51
N ASP A 30 -12.10 16.56 19.07
CA ASP A 30 -11.99 16.83 20.49
C ASP A 30 -12.81 15.83 21.32
N GLU A 31 -14.04 15.51 20.89
CA GLU A 31 -14.86 14.51 21.55
C GLU A 31 -14.28 13.09 21.43
N LEU A 32 -13.76 12.71 20.26
CA LEU A 32 -13.09 11.41 20.06
C LEU A 32 -11.87 11.27 20.99
N LEU A 33 -11.08 12.33 21.13
CA LEU A 33 -9.89 12.32 21.99
C LEU A 33 -10.26 12.28 23.48
N LYS A 34 -11.34 12.97 23.87
CA LYS A 34 -11.81 13.08 25.26
C LYS A 34 -12.57 11.83 25.71
N ASN A 35 -13.52 11.36 24.92
CA ASN A 35 -14.40 10.23 25.22
C ASN A 35 -14.99 9.64 23.93
N TYR A 36 -14.19 8.88 23.16
CA TYR A 36 -14.64 8.26 21.91
C TYR A 36 -15.91 7.40 22.01
N ARG A 37 -16.26 6.92 23.22
CA ARG A 37 -17.46 6.10 23.49
C ARG A 37 -18.76 6.90 23.50
N SER A 38 -18.72 8.23 23.59
CA SER A 38 -19.92 9.07 23.44
C SER A 38 -20.44 9.08 22.00
N ILE A 39 -19.54 8.84 21.03
CA ILE A 39 -19.89 8.67 19.62
C ILE A 39 -20.16 7.18 19.36
N PRO A 40 -21.35 6.82 18.82
CA PRO A 40 -21.69 5.43 18.57
C PRO A 40 -20.68 4.70 17.67
N ASP A 41 -20.47 3.41 17.94
CA ASP A 41 -19.57 2.54 17.17
C ASP A 41 -19.91 2.52 15.67
N SER A 42 -21.19 2.69 15.31
CA SER A 42 -21.66 2.76 13.92
C SER A 42 -21.35 4.08 13.20
N ALA A 43 -21.02 5.15 13.95
CA ALA A 43 -20.71 6.46 13.39
C ALA A 43 -19.20 6.65 13.17
N ARG A 44 -18.35 6.12 14.05
CA ARG A 44 -16.88 6.31 13.97
C ARG A 44 -16.24 5.89 12.64
N PRO A 45 -16.63 4.76 12.00
CA PRO A 45 -16.11 4.39 10.68
C PRO A 45 -16.41 5.45 9.62
N GLN A 46 -17.59 6.07 9.68
CA GLN A 46 -17.94 7.14 8.75
C GLN A 46 -17.07 8.38 8.96
N ILE A 47 -16.89 8.80 10.22
CA ILE A 47 -16.07 9.97 10.55
C ILE A 47 -14.64 9.76 10.01
N ILE A 48 -14.03 8.61 10.30
CA ILE A 48 -12.68 8.27 9.80
C ILE A 48 -12.66 8.27 8.27
N GLY A 49 -13.60 7.55 7.64
CA GLY A 49 -13.62 7.35 6.20
C GLY A 49 -13.84 8.65 5.43
N ASP A 50 -14.85 9.43 5.81
CA ASP A 50 -15.18 10.68 5.14
C ASP A 50 -14.07 11.72 5.30
N LEU A 51 -13.53 11.87 6.52
CA LEU A 51 -12.44 12.81 6.75
C LEU A 51 -11.18 12.43 5.97
N PHE A 52 -10.83 11.14 5.91
CA PHE A 52 -9.73 10.68 5.07
C PHE A 52 -9.96 11.03 3.60
N HIS A 53 -11.14 10.72 3.05
CA HIS A 53 -11.42 10.98 1.64
C HIS A 53 -11.47 12.47 1.30
N LEU A 54 -11.97 13.31 2.19
CA LEU A 54 -11.94 14.76 2.05
C LEU A 54 -10.50 15.30 2.10
N ALA A 55 -9.69 14.81 3.03
CA ALA A 55 -8.28 15.18 3.10
C ALA A 55 -7.51 14.73 1.86
N ASN A 56 -7.75 13.50 1.40
CA ASN A 56 -7.10 12.90 0.24
C ASN A 56 -7.43 13.59 -1.09
N HIS A 57 -8.56 14.31 -1.16
CA HIS A 57 -8.93 15.13 -2.32
C HIS A 57 -8.62 16.62 -2.12
N GLY A 58 -8.00 17.00 -0.99
CA GLY A 58 -7.65 18.39 -0.69
C GLY A 58 -8.84 19.28 -0.29
N ASN A 59 -10.00 18.70 0.04
CA ASN A 59 -11.15 19.45 0.56
C ASN A 59 -10.96 19.84 2.03
N VAL A 60 -10.18 19.05 2.78
CA VAL A 60 -9.79 19.30 4.18
C VAL A 60 -8.27 19.11 4.30
N SER A 61 -7.62 19.76 5.28
CA SER A 61 -6.19 19.55 5.51
C SER A 61 -5.91 18.12 6.02
N PHE A 62 -4.80 17.53 5.57
CA PHE A 62 -4.31 16.27 6.15
C PHE A 62 -4.00 16.41 7.65
N THR A 63 -3.67 17.61 8.13
CA THR A 63 -3.51 17.88 9.57
C THR A 63 -4.77 17.52 10.36
N THR A 64 -5.96 17.86 9.85
CA THR A 64 -7.24 17.55 10.51
C THR A 64 -7.46 16.04 10.56
N PHE A 65 -7.21 15.33 9.45
CA PHE A 65 -7.28 13.86 9.43
C PHE A 65 -6.28 13.21 10.39
N LEU A 66 -5.02 13.65 10.38
CA LEU A 66 -3.99 13.08 11.25
C LEU A 66 -4.30 13.36 12.74
N ASN A 67 -4.84 14.54 13.07
CA ASN A 67 -5.32 14.84 14.42
C ASN A 67 -6.46 13.90 14.84
N LEU A 68 -7.40 13.56 13.95
CA LEU A 68 -8.39 12.54 14.22
C LEU A 68 -7.73 11.20 14.55
N THR A 69 -6.75 10.74 13.75
CA THR A 69 -6.16 9.40 13.94
C THR A 69 -5.53 9.16 15.32
N LYS A 70 -5.19 10.22 16.07
CA LYS A 70 -4.67 10.10 17.44
C LYS A 70 -5.60 9.35 18.40
N TYR A 71 -6.92 9.43 18.21
CA TYR A 71 -7.87 8.70 19.09
C TYR A 71 -7.77 7.18 18.91
N LEU A 72 -7.25 6.70 17.78
CA LEU A 72 -7.21 5.27 17.44
C LEU A 72 -6.43 4.45 18.46
N SER A 73 -5.48 5.03 19.19
CA SER A 73 -4.76 4.32 20.26
C SER A 73 -5.67 3.83 21.40
N GLN A 74 -6.91 4.33 21.47
CA GLN A 74 -7.94 3.93 22.43
C GLN A 74 -9.09 3.15 21.78
N GLU A 75 -9.14 3.06 20.45
CA GLU A 75 -10.21 2.37 19.74
C GLU A 75 -10.08 0.85 19.91
N THR A 76 -11.20 0.19 20.18
CA THR A 76 -11.25 -1.26 20.41
C THR A 76 -12.14 -1.98 19.40
N GLN A 77 -12.97 -1.24 18.65
CA GLN A 77 -13.90 -1.84 17.71
C GLN A 77 -13.22 -2.15 16.37
N TYR A 78 -13.54 -3.32 15.82
CA TYR A 78 -12.96 -3.80 14.57
C TYR A 78 -13.29 -2.90 13.37
N VAL A 79 -14.55 -2.46 13.22
CA VAL A 79 -14.99 -1.73 12.03
C VAL A 79 -14.30 -0.34 11.89
N PRO A 80 -14.20 0.49 12.95
CA PRO A 80 -13.40 1.72 12.89
C PRO A 80 -11.93 1.44 12.53
N TRP A 81 -11.30 0.45 13.17
CA TRP A 81 -9.91 0.05 12.86
C TRP A 81 -9.72 -0.38 11.42
N THR A 82 -10.64 -1.17 10.85
CA THR A 82 -10.54 -1.59 9.44
C THR A 82 -10.64 -0.42 8.48
N THR A 83 -11.41 0.62 8.83
CA THR A 83 -11.55 1.84 8.04
C THR A 83 -10.29 2.70 8.15
N ALA A 84 -9.79 2.91 9.36
CA ALA A 84 -8.52 3.59 9.62
C ALA A 84 -7.34 2.88 8.93
N ARG A 85 -7.28 1.55 9.00
CA ARG A 85 -6.25 0.73 8.34
C ARG A 85 -6.16 1.01 6.85
N ARG A 86 -7.29 1.18 6.14
CA ARG A 86 -7.27 1.50 4.70
C ARG A 86 -6.62 2.86 4.44
N ALA A 87 -6.94 3.87 5.25
CA ALA A 87 -6.35 5.20 5.15
C ALA A 87 -4.85 5.19 5.49
N LEU A 88 -4.47 4.50 6.57
CA LEU A 88 -3.08 4.36 7.00
C LEU A 88 -2.26 3.56 5.97
N LEU A 89 -2.80 2.50 5.37
CA LEU A 89 -2.10 1.78 4.30
C LEU A 89 -1.95 2.60 3.02
N TYR A 90 -2.89 3.52 2.74
CA TYR A 90 -2.70 4.46 1.64
C TYR A 90 -1.54 5.41 1.92
N LEU A 91 -1.49 6.01 3.11
CA LEU A 91 -0.39 6.89 3.51
C LEU A 91 0.95 6.15 3.55
N ASP A 92 0.97 4.92 4.07
CA ASP A 92 2.14 4.04 4.08
C ASP A 92 2.74 3.91 2.67
N ARG A 93 1.92 3.58 1.68
CA ARG A 93 2.33 3.43 0.28
C ARG A 93 2.82 4.74 -0.33
N MET A 94 2.12 5.84 -0.07
CA MET A 94 2.52 7.15 -0.61
C MET A 94 3.83 7.66 0.00
N LEU A 95 4.11 7.33 1.27
CA LEU A 95 5.30 7.78 1.98
C LEU A 95 6.47 6.79 1.90
N LEU A 96 6.26 5.56 1.42
CA LEU A 96 7.21 4.44 1.48
C LEU A 96 8.61 4.75 0.94
N LEU A 97 8.69 5.61 -0.08
CA LEU A 97 9.94 6.00 -0.75
C LEU A 97 10.44 7.39 -0.33
N ASP A 98 9.77 8.04 0.63
CA ASP A 98 10.17 9.33 1.18
C ASP A 98 11.23 9.17 2.28
N GLU A 99 12.15 10.12 2.38
CA GLU A 99 13.20 10.12 3.42
C GLU A 99 12.62 10.21 4.85
N ASN A 100 11.43 10.78 5.02
CA ASN A 100 10.76 10.93 6.31
C ASN A 100 9.86 9.73 6.67
N TYR A 101 9.88 8.65 5.86
CA TYR A 101 9.04 7.46 6.08
C TYR A 101 9.20 6.86 7.48
N GLY A 102 10.41 6.88 8.05
CA GLY A 102 10.66 6.40 9.41
C GLY A 102 9.79 7.11 10.47
N GLY A 103 9.52 8.41 10.31
CA GLY A 103 8.62 9.16 11.19
C GLY A 103 7.16 8.70 11.07
N TYR A 104 6.72 8.32 9.88
CA TYR A 104 5.40 7.72 9.68
C TYR A 104 5.29 6.34 10.32
N GLN A 105 6.31 5.48 10.16
CA GLN A 105 6.35 4.17 10.80
C GLN A 105 6.29 4.27 12.33
N ALA A 106 7.07 5.20 12.90
CA ALA A 106 7.04 5.51 14.32
C ALA A 106 5.64 5.96 14.79
N TYR A 107 4.97 6.84 14.04
CA TYR A 107 3.61 7.26 14.35
C TYR A 107 2.62 6.09 14.36
N VAL A 108 2.62 5.25 13.31
CA VAL A 108 1.72 4.10 13.24
C VAL A 108 1.95 3.14 14.40
N ARG A 109 3.21 2.94 14.83
CA ARG A 109 3.53 2.15 16.04
C ARG A 109 2.85 2.72 17.28
N LEU A 110 2.86 4.04 17.48
CA LEU A 110 2.18 4.67 18.62
C LEU A 110 0.67 4.38 18.63
N LEU A 111 0.03 4.34 17.46
CA LEU A 111 -1.40 4.03 17.35
C LEU A 111 -1.72 2.58 17.68
N VAL A 112 -0.90 1.63 17.23
CA VAL A 112 -1.21 0.19 17.35
C VAL A 112 -0.62 -0.48 18.59
N ASN A 113 0.33 0.15 19.29
CA ASN A 113 1.08 -0.47 20.40
C ASN A 113 0.18 -1.04 21.49
N ALA A 114 -0.88 -0.31 21.88
CA ALA A 114 -1.84 -0.81 22.87
C ALA A 114 -2.55 -2.08 22.37
N ALA A 115 -3.14 -2.01 21.17
CA ALA A 115 -3.84 -3.14 20.57
C ALA A 115 -2.93 -4.38 20.39
N VAL A 116 -1.66 -4.19 20.00
CA VAL A 116 -0.69 -5.29 19.82
C VAL A 116 -0.32 -5.95 21.15
N ARG A 117 -0.24 -5.19 22.25
CA ARG A 117 0.03 -5.74 23.60
C ARG A 117 -1.12 -6.56 24.14
N ASP A 118 -2.35 -6.23 23.72
CA ASP A 118 -3.55 -6.96 24.12
C ASP A 118 -3.78 -8.25 23.30
N VAL A 119 -3.01 -8.47 22.22
CA VAL A 119 -3.06 -9.74 21.47
C VAL A 119 -2.46 -10.85 22.32
N ASP A 120 -3.26 -11.88 22.57
CA ASP A 120 -2.80 -13.10 23.23
C ASP A 120 -2.04 -14.01 22.25
N TRP A 121 -0.74 -13.73 22.12
CA TRP A 121 0.17 -14.53 21.31
C TRP A 121 0.43 -15.94 21.85
N ILE A 122 0.06 -16.23 23.10
CA ILE A 122 0.32 -17.53 23.75
C ILE A 122 -0.75 -18.52 23.36
N THR A 123 -2.03 -18.16 23.47
CA THR A 123 -3.12 -19.04 23.01
C THR A 123 -3.14 -19.21 21.50
N MET A 124 -2.56 -18.27 20.75
CA MET A 124 -2.31 -18.43 19.31
C MET A 124 -1.21 -19.47 18.97
N ARG A 125 -0.39 -19.94 19.93
CA ARG A 125 0.62 -20.99 19.71
C ARG A 125 0.08 -22.41 19.94
N GLU A 126 -0.98 -22.54 20.71
CA GLU A 126 -1.49 -23.83 21.16
C GLU A 126 -2.47 -24.38 20.13
N ASP A 127 -1.95 -24.93 19.04
CA ASP A 127 -2.67 -26.00 18.36
C ASP A 127 -2.65 -27.23 19.29
N ARG A 128 -3.82 -27.79 19.57
CA ARG A 128 -4.07 -28.84 20.59
C ARG A 128 -3.31 -30.17 20.34
N ASN A 129 -2.48 -30.24 19.31
CA ASN A 129 -1.84 -31.45 18.80
C ASN A 129 -0.31 -31.41 18.80
N GLU A 130 0.35 -30.43 19.45
CA GLU A 130 1.84 -30.31 19.50
C GLU A 130 2.53 -30.12 18.13
N GLU A 131 1.77 -30.03 17.04
CA GLU A 131 2.29 -29.65 15.74
C GLU A 131 2.57 -28.14 15.74
N LYS A 132 3.83 -27.77 15.52
CA LYS A 132 4.31 -26.38 15.48
C LYS A 132 3.81 -25.66 14.22
N HIS A 133 2.50 -25.54 14.06
CA HIS A 133 1.87 -24.90 12.92
C HIS A 133 1.55 -23.44 13.20
N ILE A 134 1.83 -22.59 12.21
CA ILE A 134 1.45 -21.18 12.27
C ILE A 134 -0.06 -21.12 11.99
N PRO A 135 -0.86 -20.50 12.88
CA PRO A 135 -2.30 -20.36 12.66
C PRO A 135 -2.59 -19.73 11.28
N PRO A 136 -3.55 -20.25 10.50
CA PRO A 136 -3.81 -19.78 9.14
C PRO A 136 -3.94 -18.25 9.01
N GLY A 137 -4.60 -17.60 9.97
CA GLY A 137 -4.78 -16.14 9.99
C GLY A 137 -3.50 -15.32 10.24
N LEU A 138 -2.41 -15.96 10.68
CA LEU A 138 -1.12 -15.31 10.94
C LEU A 138 -0.07 -15.60 9.86
N ARG A 139 -0.28 -16.59 8.99
CA ARG A 139 0.73 -17.08 8.04
C ARG A 139 1.30 -15.97 7.15
N SER A 140 0.45 -15.17 6.53
CA SER A 140 0.88 -14.03 5.69
C SER A 140 1.85 -13.10 6.44
N VAL A 141 1.49 -12.70 7.67
CA VAL A 141 2.30 -11.78 8.49
C VAL A 141 3.59 -12.45 8.96
N VAL A 142 3.53 -13.70 9.42
CA VAL A 142 4.69 -14.45 9.92
C VAL A 142 5.68 -14.73 8.79
N TYR A 143 5.20 -15.18 7.62
CA TYR A 143 6.05 -15.44 6.45
C TYR A 143 6.73 -14.16 5.98
N CYS A 144 5.96 -13.08 5.77
CA CYS A 144 6.52 -11.80 5.36
C CYS A 144 7.56 -11.28 6.36
N THR A 145 7.29 -11.39 7.67
CA THR A 145 8.22 -10.95 8.72
C THR A 145 9.49 -11.79 8.73
N ALA A 146 9.37 -13.12 8.67
CA ALA A 146 10.50 -14.04 8.63
C ALA A 146 11.40 -13.80 7.41
N ILE A 147 10.82 -13.55 6.23
CA ILE A 147 11.57 -13.23 5.01
C ILE A 147 12.18 -11.82 5.04
N ARG A 148 11.49 -10.85 5.65
CA ARG A 148 11.97 -9.46 5.75
C ARG A 148 13.22 -9.32 6.61
N PHE A 149 13.31 -10.11 7.67
CA PHE A 149 14.44 -10.08 8.62
C PHE A 149 15.39 -11.27 8.48
N GLY A 150 14.99 -12.31 7.77
CA GLY A 150 15.83 -13.45 7.43
C GLY A 150 16.70 -13.21 6.19
N GLY A 151 17.40 -14.26 5.76
CA GLY A 151 18.26 -14.25 4.59
C GLY A 151 17.78 -15.21 3.50
N GLN A 152 18.72 -15.60 2.62
CA GLN A 152 18.44 -16.53 1.54
C GLN A 152 18.02 -17.93 2.04
N ALA A 153 18.43 -18.34 3.23
CA ALA A 153 18.08 -19.65 3.77
C ALA A 153 16.57 -19.73 4.07
N GLU A 154 16.03 -18.75 4.79
CA GLU A 154 14.62 -18.63 5.10
C GLU A 154 13.78 -18.47 3.82
N TRP A 155 14.27 -17.67 2.86
CA TRP A 155 13.60 -17.49 1.57
C TRP A 155 13.53 -18.78 0.76
N LYS A 156 14.64 -19.52 0.66
CA LYS A 156 14.67 -20.82 -0.03
C LYS A 156 13.78 -21.85 0.65
N PHE A 157 13.75 -21.85 1.98
CA PHE A 157 12.86 -22.71 2.76
C PHE A 157 11.39 -22.41 2.49
N LEU A 158 10.96 -21.15 2.57
CA LEU A 158 9.58 -20.78 2.29
C LEU A 158 9.19 -21.12 0.84
N ARG A 159 10.09 -20.85 -0.12
CA ARG A 159 9.88 -21.23 -1.52
C ARG A 159 9.74 -22.73 -1.70
N SER A 160 10.51 -23.55 -0.98
CA SER A 160 10.40 -25.01 -1.11
C SER A 160 9.04 -25.54 -0.63
N GLN A 161 8.32 -24.79 0.21
CA GLN A 161 6.98 -25.17 0.66
C GLN A 161 5.91 -25.01 -0.44
N TYR A 162 6.17 -24.21 -1.50
CA TYR A 162 5.16 -23.91 -2.53
C TYR A 162 4.64 -25.14 -3.29
N ASN A 163 5.52 -26.12 -3.54
CA ASN A 163 5.22 -27.34 -4.30
C ASN A 163 5.10 -28.59 -3.43
N VAL A 164 4.94 -28.44 -2.11
CA VAL A 164 4.65 -29.59 -1.25
C VAL A 164 3.24 -30.09 -1.59
N ASN A 165 3.09 -31.40 -1.80
CA ASN A 165 1.81 -32.00 -2.20
C ASN A 165 0.69 -31.59 -1.24
N GLU A 166 -0.47 -31.24 -1.80
CA GLU A 166 -1.70 -30.80 -1.08
C GLU A 166 -1.67 -29.38 -0.48
N THR A 167 -0.75 -28.51 -0.90
CA THR A 167 -0.79 -27.09 -0.49
C THR A 167 -2.03 -26.39 -1.08
N GLU A 168 -2.94 -25.94 -0.20
CA GLU A 168 -4.14 -25.17 -0.56
C GLU A 168 -3.78 -23.86 -1.30
N ASP A 169 -4.67 -23.37 -2.17
CA ASP A 169 -4.43 -22.16 -2.96
C ASP A 169 -4.17 -20.92 -2.08
N VAL A 170 -4.87 -20.81 -0.94
CA VAL A 170 -4.65 -19.74 0.04
C VAL A 170 -3.23 -19.81 0.61
N GLU A 171 -2.71 -21.01 0.84
CA GLU A 171 -1.36 -21.18 1.37
C GLU A 171 -0.30 -20.82 0.32
N LYS A 172 -0.53 -21.16 -0.95
CA LYS A 172 0.32 -20.72 -2.06
C LYS A 172 0.36 -19.19 -2.17
N GLU A 173 -0.78 -18.53 -2.03
CA GLU A 173 -0.87 -17.06 -2.01
C GLU A 173 -0.08 -16.45 -0.84
N ASN A 174 -0.21 -17.01 0.36
CA ASN A 174 0.58 -16.61 1.53
C ASN A 174 2.08 -16.75 1.29
N ILE A 175 2.51 -17.86 0.66
CA ILE A 175 3.91 -18.11 0.32
C ILE A 175 4.42 -17.06 -0.67
N LEU A 176 3.71 -16.84 -1.80
CA LEU A 176 4.11 -15.86 -2.80
C LEU A 176 4.18 -14.44 -2.20
N THR A 177 3.18 -14.08 -1.40
CA THR A 177 3.17 -12.80 -0.67
C THR A 177 4.38 -12.69 0.26
N GLY A 178 4.66 -13.71 1.06
CA GLY A 178 5.80 -13.71 2.00
C GLY A 178 7.15 -13.56 1.30
N LEU A 179 7.35 -14.23 0.16
CA LEU A 179 8.59 -14.17 -0.63
C LEU A 179 8.88 -12.76 -1.17
N SER A 180 7.85 -11.94 -1.39
CA SER A 180 7.98 -10.55 -1.85
C SER A 180 8.55 -9.59 -0.81
N CYS A 181 8.55 -9.99 0.47
CA CYS A 181 8.95 -9.15 1.59
C CYS A 181 10.48 -9.06 1.82
N SER A 182 11.28 -9.76 1.01
CA SER A 182 12.74 -9.77 1.16
C SER A 182 13.32 -8.36 0.93
N ARG A 183 14.32 -8.00 1.73
CA ARG A 183 15.08 -6.75 1.59
C ARG A 183 16.36 -6.94 0.77
N ASP A 184 16.68 -8.17 0.36
CA ASP A 184 17.86 -8.49 -0.44
C ASP A 184 17.56 -8.38 -1.93
N VAL A 185 18.28 -7.47 -2.61
CA VAL A 185 18.07 -7.18 -4.04
C VAL A 185 18.31 -8.41 -4.90
N TRP A 186 19.31 -9.23 -4.56
CA TRP A 186 19.61 -10.45 -5.32
C TRP A 186 18.49 -11.49 -5.19
N THR A 187 17.98 -11.71 -3.99
CA THR A 187 16.84 -12.61 -3.73
C THR A 187 15.59 -12.13 -4.48
N MET A 188 15.30 -10.83 -4.46
CA MET A 188 14.18 -10.27 -5.21
C MET A 188 14.35 -10.41 -6.72
N LYS A 189 15.60 -10.34 -7.23
CA LYS A 189 15.89 -10.61 -8.65
C LYS A 189 15.65 -12.07 -9.00
N LEU A 190 16.10 -13.01 -8.16
CA LEU A 190 15.78 -14.44 -8.33
C LEU A 190 14.27 -14.69 -8.31
N TYR A 191 13.53 -13.96 -7.47
CA TYR A 191 12.08 -14.06 -7.43
C TYR A 191 11.44 -13.55 -8.72
N PHE A 192 11.83 -12.36 -9.18
CA PHE A 192 11.35 -11.80 -10.44
C PHE A 192 11.55 -12.75 -11.62
N ASP A 193 12.74 -13.34 -11.73
CA ASP A 193 13.06 -14.30 -12.80
C ASP A 193 12.22 -15.58 -12.67
N TRP A 194 11.84 -15.99 -11.45
CA TRP A 194 10.94 -17.12 -11.23
C TRP A 194 9.49 -16.79 -11.61
N ILE A 195 8.97 -15.61 -11.22
CA ILE A 195 7.61 -15.16 -11.59
C ILE A 195 7.47 -15.10 -13.12
N LYS A 196 8.51 -14.64 -13.81
CA LYS A 196 8.50 -14.49 -15.28
C LYS A 196 8.46 -15.83 -16.04
N GLN A 197 8.88 -16.93 -15.43
CA GLN A 197 8.98 -18.23 -16.11
C GLN A 197 7.63 -18.85 -16.47
N ASP A 198 6.61 -18.65 -15.64
CA ASP A 198 5.32 -19.33 -15.78
C ASP A 198 4.17 -18.47 -15.26
N LYS A 199 3.05 -18.48 -15.99
CA LYS A 199 1.83 -17.74 -15.66
C LYS A 199 1.24 -18.10 -14.31
N GLN A 200 1.47 -19.33 -13.83
CA GLN A 200 0.95 -19.76 -12.53
C GLN A 200 1.47 -18.90 -11.35
N TYR A 201 2.59 -18.18 -11.54
CA TYR A 201 3.17 -17.33 -10.51
C TYR A 201 2.77 -15.85 -10.64
N TRP A 202 2.02 -15.47 -11.67
CA TRP A 202 1.71 -14.06 -11.94
C TRP A 202 0.80 -13.43 -10.89
N SER A 203 0.08 -14.23 -10.12
CA SER A 203 -0.63 -13.78 -8.91
C SER A 203 0.29 -13.12 -7.88
N ALA A 204 1.60 -13.35 -7.94
CA ALA A 204 2.58 -12.68 -7.09
C ALA A 204 2.90 -11.24 -7.52
N ILE A 205 2.59 -10.83 -8.76
CA ILE A 205 3.01 -9.53 -9.30
C ILE A 205 2.48 -8.35 -8.45
N PRO A 206 1.21 -8.32 -8.00
CA PRO A 206 0.71 -7.28 -7.10
C PRO A 206 1.55 -7.12 -5.82
N GLU A 207 1.83 -8.21 -5.10
CA GLU A 207 2.60 -8.16 -3.85
C GLU A 207 4.07 -7.84 -4.11
N PHE A 208 4.63 -8.36 -5.21
CA PHE A 208 5.96 -8.00 -5.68
C PHE A 208 6.06 -6.49 -6.00
N ALA A 209 5.00 -5.90 -6.55
CA ALA A 209 4.91 -4.46 -6.84
C ALA A 209 4.75 -3.59 -5.58
N VAL A 210 4.26 -4.13 -4.47
CA VAL A 210 4.22 -3.41 -3.18
C VAL A 210 5.61 -3.27 -2.56
N SER A 211 6.54 -4.19 -2.84
CA SER A 211 7.93 -4.07 -2.40
C SER A 211 8.67 -2.98 -3.19
N PRO A 212 9.37 -2.01 -2.56
CA PRO A 212 10.15 -0.98 -3.27
C PRO A 212 11.15 -1.56 -4.29
N ILE A 213 11.78 -2.67 -3.93
CA ILE A 213 12.76 -3.35 -4.80
C ILE A 213 12.03 -3.98 -5.98
N GLY A 214 10.93 -4.70 -5.73
CA GLY A 214 10.17 -5.36 -6.77
C GLY A 214 9.47 -4.37 -7.71
N ASN A 215 8.91 -3.30 -7.16
CA ASN A 215 8.33 -2.19 -7.91
C ASN A 215 9.31 -1.59 -8.92
N ARG A 216 10.54 -1.29 -8.45
CA ARG A 216 11.61 -0.76 -9.32
C ARG A 216 11.94 -1.73 -10.45
N MET A 217 12.05 -3.03 -10.15
CA MET A 217 12.32 -4.06 -11.16
C MET A 217 11.20 -4.18 -12.20
N LEU A 218 9.93 -4.08 -11.77
CA LEU A 218 8.78 -4.08 -12.68
C LEU A 218 8.79 -2.85 -13.60
N TRP A 219 9.10 -1.67 -13.06
CA TRP A 219 9.26 -0.46 -13.86
C TRP A 219 10.47 -0.53 -14.79
N ASP A 220 11.59 -1.10 -14.37
CA ASP A 220 12.75 -1.35 -15.24
C ASP A 220 12.36 -2.28 -16.40
N HIS A 221 11.60 -3.34 -16.12
CA HIS A 221 11.08 -4.25 -17.15
C HIS A 221 10.16 -3.54 -18.15
N VAL A 222 9.21 -2.72 -17.68
CA VAL A 222 8.33 -1.91 -18.56
C VAL A 222 9.14 -0.92 -19.40
N HIS A 223 10.09 -0.21 -18.79
CA HIS A 223 10.91 0.79 -19.48
C HIS A 223 11.73 0.15 -20.60
N GLU A 224 12.43 -0.96 -20.32
CA GLU A 224 13.22 -1.67 -21.32
C GLU A 224 12.35 -2.30 -22.42
N ALA A 225 11.14 -2.77 -22.09
CA ALA A 225 10.19 -3.26 -23.08
C ALA A 225 9.75 -2.16 -24.05
N VAL A 226 9.38 -0.97 -23.55
CA VAL A 226 9.00 0.19 -24.37
C VAL A 226 10.15 0.64 -25.26
N LYS A 227 11.35 0.76 -24.69
CA LYS A 227 12.57 1.16 -25.41
C LYS A 227 12.93 0.16 -26.51
N SER A 228 12.95 -1.13 -26.19
CA SER A 228 13.25 -2.20 -27.13
C SER A 228 12.25 -2.25 -28.30
N LEU A 229 10.96 -1.99 -28.02
CA LEU A 229 9.93 -1.92 -29.05
C LEU A 229 10.13 -0.72 -29.96
N LYS A 230 10.36 0.47 -29.40
CA LYS A 230 10.65 1.67 -30.17
C LYS A 230 11.84 1.47 -31.12
N THR A 231 12.98 0.99 -30.60
CA THR A 231 14.17 0.71 -31.45
C THR A 231 13.89 -0.37 -32.49
N GLY A 232 13.12 -1.41 -32.14
CA GLY A 232 12.75 -2.47 -33.08
C GLY A 232 11.87 -1.97 -34.23
N MET A 233 10.95 -1.05 -33.93
CA MET A 233 10.09 -0.41 -34.94
C MET A 233 10.88 0.51 -35.86
N GLU A 234 11.78 1.34 -35.33
CA GLU A 234 12.68 2.20 -36.13
C GLU A 234 13.52 1.37 -37.11
N ASN A 235 13.96 0.19 -36.69
CA ASN A 235 14.73 -0.74 -37.51
C ASN A 235 13.87 -1.71 -38.35
N SER A 236 12.53 -1.58 -38.32
CA SER A 236 11.59 -2.48 -39.00
C SER A 236 11.73 -3.97 -38.62
N THR A 237 12.25 -4.27 -37.43
CA THR A 237 12.45 -5.64 -36.92
C THR A 237 11.35 -6.13 -35.98
N ARG A 238 10.45 -5.24 -35.53
CA ARG A 238 9.30 -5.57 -34.68
C ARG A 238 8.02 -4.91 -35.18
N SER A 239 6.91 -5.64 -35.05
CA SER A 239 5.57 -5.12 -35.26
C SER A 239 5.12 -4.24 -34.07
N PRO A 240 4.28 -3.22 -34.30
CA PRO A 240 3.60 -2.45 -33.24
C PRO A 240 2.73 -3.27 -32.27
N THR A 241 2.56 -4.57 -32.51
CA THR A 241 1.77 -5.48 -31.66
C THR A 241 2.62 -6.42 -30.80
N ASP A 242 3.95 -6.39 -30.95
CA ASP A 242 4.86 -7.41 -30.40
C ASP A 242 5.20 -7.16 -28.93
N ILE A 243 4.21 -7.26 -28.04
CA ILE A 243 4.42 -7.18 -26.59
C ILE A 243 4.12 -8.53 -25.98
N ASP A 244 5.08 -9.06 -25.22
CA ASP A 244 4.87 -10.30 -24.49
C ASP A 244 3.82 -10.14 -23.40
N GLU A 245 3.12 -11.23 -23.11
CA GLU A 245 1.97 -11.24 -22.21
C GLU A 245 2.37 -10.91 -20.76
N PHE A 246 3.57 -11.28 -20.33
CA PHE A 246 4.09 -10.92 -19.02
C PHE A 246 4.23 -9.40 -18.88
N THR A 247 4.76 -8.71 -19.89
CA THR A 247 4.81 -7.24 -19.90
C THR A 247 3.42 -6.61 -19.76
N LYS A 248 2.38 -7.17 -20.41
CA LYS A 248 1.01 -6.66 -20.27
C LYS A 248 0.49 -6.81 -18.85
N GLU A 249 0.70 -7.99 -18.24
CA GLU A 249 0.30 -8.26 -16.85
C GLU A 249 1.01 -7.29 -15.87
N VAL A 250 2.30 -7.05 -16.07
CA VAL A 250 3.06 -6.09 -15.27
C VAL A 250 2.48 -4.67 -15.39
N ILE A 251 2.17 -4.22 -16.62
CA ILE A 251 1.57 -2.90 -16.84
C ILE A 251 0.20 -2.80 -16.17
N GLN A 252 -0.63 -3.84 -16.29
CA GLN A 252 -1.95 -3.89 -15.67
C GLN A 252 -1.86 -3.81 -14.14
N SER A 253 -0.93 -4.56 -13.54
CA SER A 253 -0.70 -4.52 -12.09
C SER A 253 -0.23 -3.13 -11.64
N LEU A 254 0.82 -2.58 -12.26
CA LEU A 254 1.33 -1.25 -11.91
C LEU A 254 0.31 -0.13 -12.17
N SER A 255 -0.67 -0.33 -13.05
CA SER A 255 -1.73 0.65 -13.31
C SER A 255 -2.65 0.87 -12.11
N ASN A 256 -2.68 -0.08 -11.17
CA ASN A 256 -3.42 0.06 -9.93
C ASN A 256 -2.76 1.14 -9.04
N PRO A 257 -3.49 2.18 -8.60
CA PRO A 257 -2.93 3.23 -7.74
C PRO A 257 -2.27 2.72 -6.47
N TYR A 258 -2.66 1.54 -5.98
CA TYR A 258 -2.05 0.91 -4.83
C TYR A 258 -0.64 0.34 -5.07
N TYR A 259 -0.29 0.03 -6.32
CA TYR A 259 0.97 -0.59 -6.72
C TYR A 259 1.87 0.35 -7.52
N SER A 260 1.35 1.51 -7.93
CA SER A 260 2.15 2.56 -8.55
C SER A 260 2.92 3.35 -7.49
N LEU A 261 3.98 2.74 -6.96
CA LEU A 261 4.92 3.41 -6.06
C LEU A 261 5.85 4.30 -6.89
N ASN A 262 5.80 5.60 -6.64
CA ASN A 262 6.68 6.57 -7.28
C ASN A 262 7.13 7.57 -6.23
N ASN A 263 8.42 7.93 -6.23
CA ASN A 263 8.89 9.12 -5.52
C ASN A 263 9.12 10.28 -6.51
N ARG A 264 9.50 11.45 -5.99
CA ARG A 264 9.84 12.61 -6.82
C ARG A 264 10.97 12.32 -7.82
N ASN A 265 11.95 11.50 -7.44
CA ASN A 265 13.10 11.16 -8.29
C ASN A 265 12.71 10.22 -9.44
N ASP A 266 11.77 9.29 -9.22
CA ASP A 266 11.22 8.38 -10.23
C ASP A 266 10.37 9.12 -11.27
N GLY A 267 9.92 10.34 -10.95
CA GLY A 267 9.21 11.23 -11.85
C GLY A 267 9.89 11.40 -13.20
N GLU A 268 11.21 11.54 -13.24
CA GLU A 268 11.94 11.64 -14.50
C GLU A 268 11.82 10.38 -15.36
N LYS A 269 11.88 9.19 -14.75
CA LYS A 269 11.79 7.92 -15.47
C LYS A 269 10.40 7.73 -16.06
N ILE A 270 9.36 8.12 -15.33
CA ILE A 270 7.97 8.11 -15.80
C ILE A 270 7.81 9.06 -16.99
N LEU A 271 8.36 10.28 -16.89
CA LEU A 271 8.32 11.26 -17.98
C LEU A 271 9.07 10.78 -19.23
N ARG A 272 10.24 10.14 -19.07
CA ARG A 272 10.99 9.57 -20.20
C ARG A 272 10.21 8.43 -20.87
N THR A 273 9.65 7.53 -20.06
CA THR A 273 8.83 6.42 -20.56
C THR A 273 7.59 6.94 -21.29
N GLU A 274 6.97 8.02 -20.79
CA GLU A 274 5.88 8.69 -21.48
C GLU A 274 6.32 9.35 -22.80
N ALA A 275 7.48 9.99 -22.83
CA ALA A 275 8.00 10.61 -24.05
C ALA A 275 8.22 9.56 -25.16
N ASP A 276 8.78 8.40 -24.81
CA ASP A 276 8.92 7.27 -25.74
C ASP A 276 7.55 6.69 -26.14
N TRP A 277 6.62 6.58 -25.19
CA TRP A 277 5.25 6.14 -25.43
C TRP A 277 4.47 7.06 -26.38
N LEU A 278 4.65 8.39 -26.28
CA LEU A 278 3.98 9.36 -27.14
C LEU A 278 4.36 9.18 -28.62
N GLN A 279 5.59 8.73 -28.88
CA GLN A 279 6.12 8.49 -30.22
C GLN A 279 5.63 7.18 -30.86
N LEU A 280 5.00 6.29 -30.08
CA LEU A 280 4.40 5.07 -30.63
C LEU A 280 3.19 5.41 -31.55
N PRO A 281 2.95 4.61 -32.61
CA PRO A 281 1.76 4.77 -33.45
C PRO A 281 0.46 4.71 -32.66
N GLN A 282 -0.57 5.45 -33.10
CA GLN A 282 -1.83 5.55 -32.35
C GLN A 282 -2.60 4.21 -32.24
N ASN A 283 -2.41 3.30 -33.19
CA ASN A 283 -3.01 1.97 -33.20
C ASN A 283 -2.22 0.92 -32.38
N HIS A 284 -1.14 1.33 -31.70
CA HIS A 284 -0.27 0.41 -30.95
C HIS A 284 -0.95 -0.10 -29.67
N THR A 285 -0.86 -1.40 -29.36
CA THR A 285 -1.51 -2.01 -28.18
C THR A 285 -1.05 -1.36 -26.85
N LEU A 286 0.26 -1.13 -26.68
CA LEU A 286 0.80 -0.37 -25.53
C LEU A 286 0.21 1.03 -25.33
N LYS A 287 -0.35 1.68 -26.37
CA LYS A 287 -0.95 3.01 -26.19
C LYS A 287 -2.10 2.95 -25.18
N GLY A 288 -2.95 1.94 -25.29
CA GLY A 288 -4.04 1.71 -24.33
C GLY A 288 -3.52 1.28 -22.96
N GLU A 289 -2.65 0.27 -22.94
CA GLU A 289 -2.15 -0.35 -21.69
C GLU A 289 -1.41 0.65 -20.80
N LEU A 290 -0.48 1.43 -21.37
CA LEU A 290 0.34 2.37 -20.60
C LEU A 290 -0.41 3.65 -20.22
N LYS A 291 -1.53 3.97 -20.89
CA LYS A 291 -2.29 5.19 -20.59
C LYS A 291 -2.74 5.23 -19.14
N ASN A 292 -3.26 4.11 -18.62
CA ASN A 292 -3.72 4.02 -17.24
C ASN A 292 -2.54 4.08 -16.25
N LEU A 293 -1.46 3.35 -16.53
CA LEU A 293 -0.24 3.39 -15.73
C LEU A 293 0.31 4.81 -15.60
N LEU A 294 0.53 5.50 -16.71
CA LEU A 294 1.09 6.86 -16.73
C LEU A 294 0.14 7.86 -16.06
N THR A 295 -1.18 7.73 -16.29
CA THR A 295 -2.19 8.58 -15.64
C THR A 295 -2.19 8.39 -14.12
N THR A 296 -2.20 7.14 -13.65
CA THR A 296 -2.12 6.81 -12.23
C THR A 296 -0.82 7.32 -11.61
N SER A 297 0.32 7.12 -12.30
CA SER A 297 1.64 7.52 -11.80
C SER A 297 1.73 9.04 -11.62
N LYS A 298 1.25 9.80 -12.61
CA LYS A 298 1.17 11.27 -12.53
C LYS A 298 0.27 11.76 -11.42
N ARG A 299 -0.88 11.10 -11.21
CA ARG A 299 -1.79 11.42 -10.10
C ARG A 299 -1.10 11.24 -8.76
N ASN A 300 -0.35 10.15 -8.57
CA ASN A 300 0.39 9.88 -7.34
C ASN A 300 1.50 10.94 -7.12
N LEU A 301 2.23 11.32 -8.17
CA LEU A 301 3.21 12.42 -8.09
C LEU A 301 2.56 13.76 -7.69
N LYS A 302 1.42 14.11 -8.31
CA LYS A 302 0.67 15.33 -7.96
C LYS A 302 0.16 15.29 -6.52
N TRP A 303 -0.26 14.11 -6.03
CA TRP A 303 -0.66 13.95 -4.64
C TRP A 303 0.52 14.25 -3.69
N LEU A 304 1.72 13.76 -4.00
CA LEU A 304 2.93 14.07 -3.23
C LEU A 304 3.23 15.57 -3.26
N ASP A 305 3.10 16.24 -4.40
CA ASP A 305 3.26 17.70 -4.49
C ASP A 305 2.29 18.47 -3.59
N THR A 306 1.07 17.96 -3.43
CA THR A 306 0.00 18.66 -2.73
C THR A 306 0.04 18.42 -1.22
N HIS A 307 0.36 17.19 -0.78
CA HIS A 307 0.09 16.76 0.60
C HIS A 307 1.32 16.40 1.41
N LEU A 308 2.43 16.02 0.75
CA LEU A 308 3.60 15.46 1.43
C LEU A 308 4.17 16.41 2.50
N GLN A 309 4.36 17.68 2.16
CA GLN A 309 4.94 18.67 3.07
C GLN A 309 4.11 18.83 4.34
N THR A 310 2.78 18.93 4.21
CA THR A 310 1.85 19.06 5.34
C THR A 310 1.92 17.83 6.25
N ILE A 311 1.95 16.62 5.68
CA ILE A 311 2.02 15.38 6.43
C ILE A 311 3.37 15.26 7.16
N VAL A 312 4.48 15.53 6.46
CA VAL A 312 5.83 15.48 7.03
C VAL A 312 6.00 16.50 8.17
N GLN A 313 5.49 17.72 7.99
CA GLN A 313 5.53 18.73 9.03
C GLN A 313 4.74 18.29 10.27
N TRP A 314 3.54 17.76 10.07
CA TRP A 314 2.73 17.23 11.17
C TRP A 314 3.44 16.09 11.91
N LEU A 315 4.07 15.15 11.18
CA LEU A 315 4.82 14.05 11.79
C LEU A 315 5.99 14.57 12.64
N LYS A 316 6.73 15.58 12.17
CA LYS A 316 7.83 16.19 12.93
C LYS A 316 7.38 16.85 14.23
N GLU A 317 6.18 17.42 14.23
CA GLU A 317 5.60 18.08 15.41
C GLU A 317 4.97 17.11 16.43
N ASN A 318 4.50 15.94 15.96
CA ASN A 318 3.68 15.03 16.77
C ASN A 318 4.35 13.70 17.10
N VAL A 319 5.47 13.36 16.45
CA VAL A 319 6.20 12.10 16.67
C VAL A 319 7.52 12.42 17.38
N PRO A 320 7.74 11.92 18.62
CA PRO A 320 8.99 12.17 19.36
C PRO A 320 10.23 11.77 18.55
N HIS A 321 11.28 12.59 18.58
CA HIS A 321 12.53 12.32 17.85
C HIS A 321 13.18 10.98 18.23
N THR A 322 12.97 10.50 19.47
CA THR A 322 13.49 9.22 19.95
C THR A 322 12.87 8.01 19.25
N GLU A 323 11.68 8.15 18.66
CA GLU A 323 10.96 7.07 17.98
C GLU A 323 11.28 6.99 16.48
N GLN A 324 11.95 8.01 15.91
CA GLN A 324 12.17 8.14 14.46
C GLN A 324 13.34 7.27 13.92
N GLY A 325 14.12 6.63 14.80
CA GLY A 325 15.36 5.91 14.46
C GLY A 325 15.34 4.38 14.57
N VAL A 326 14.16 3.76 14.73
CA VAL A 326 14.02 2.30 15.00
C VAL A 326 13.42 1.52 13.84
#